data_AF-A0A3S1CH77-F1
#
_entry.id   AF-A0A3S1CH77-F1
#
_cell.length_a   1.000
_cell.length_b   1.000
_cell.length_c   1.000
_cell.angle_alpha   90.00
_cell.angle_beta   90.00
_cell.angle_gamma   90.00
#
_symmetry.space_group_name_H-M   'P 1'
#
loop_
_entity.id
_entity.type
_entity.pdbx_description
1 polymer ?
#
loop_
_entity_poly.entity_id
_entity_poly.type
_entity_poly.pdbx_seq_one_letter_code
_entity_poly.pdbx_strand_id
1 'polypeptide(L)'
;MLPPLLDQIIQALAGFASPIIKDKIQRNETVIKLLQQFKLDPEHPPNDFSGVYAYTLVEYGIGRPRQLLEIFRHEEVKQAFRKAFDHNNPSILLSEVDTFLDSYAIGDEVRNLGLDVRREVAEFATVFIEVAKRSRTPSDVLMSHQLGSLHKRIASITEQLNRLPSLEGIRTEIARLAAENYPALPGASTGYENSCKAIFLAQQARGWFETLGYRFEKNYEIWSDTYFEWIINIPVRRNRYDRILVRGIAGEAGLADVIALRQSVETQRTDEGWLITARRISQAARSEIEKEENRHLGCYTFDELLTQDADFSGYLDWLEAEVKRRKINTKYVPLGCNKEEIDLVTKRQIAVSRYSEQDGWIDGYIDRWLDDPAKEHISILGEFGTGKTWFALHYAWVTLQRYRDAQKRGTELPRLPLVIPLRDYAKAVSVESLFSEFFFRQYKIPLPHYDAFVQLNRMGKLLLIFDGFDEMAARVDRQEMINNFWELAKVVVPGAKVILTCRTEHFPEAKEGRALLNAELCASTANLTGETPQFEVLELEKFNDEQIQQVLSHQAASTTVEIVMGNPQLLDLARRPVMTELILEALPDIEAGKPVDMSRVYLYAVRHKMERDIKAERTFTSLTDKLYFLG
;
A
#
# COMPACT_ATOMS: atom_id res chain seq x y z
N MET A 1 -32.06 19.83 30.24
CA MET A 1 -33.42 19.29 30.01
C MET A 1 -33.39 17.82 30.38
N LEU A 2 -34.38 17.32 31.14
CA LEU A 2 -34.46 15.91 31.52
C LEU A 2 -34.54 15.03 30.27
N PRO A 3 -33.74 13.95 30.14
CA PRO A 3 -33.81 13.05 29.01
C PRO A 3 -35.21 12.40 28.95
N PRO A 4 -35.75 12.10 27.76
CA PRO A 4 -37.06 11.48 27.62
C PRO A 4 -37.06 10.13 28.36
N LEU A 5 -38.13 9.87 29.14
CA LEU A 5 -38.29 8.56 29.80
C LEU A 5 -38.38 7.49 28.70
N LEU A 6 -37.42 6.56 28.65
CA LEU A 6 -37.41 5.38 27.77
C LEU A 6 -38.77 4.67 27.77
N ASP A 7 -39.46 4.70 28.92
CA ASP A 7 -40.81 4.20 29.13
C ASP A 7 -41.85 4.76 28.13
N GLN A 8 -41.79 6.06 27.84
CA GLN A 8 -42.71 6.71 26.91
C GLN A 8 -42.41 6.33 25.46
N ILE A 9 -41.13 6.13 25.12
CA ILE A 9 -40.70 5.67 23.80
C ILE A 9 -41.17 4.23 23.57
N ILE A 10 -40.94 3.34 24.54
CA ILE A 10 -41.37 1.94 24.46
C ILE A 10 -42.90 1.83 24.39
N GLN A 11 -43.63 2.65 25.15
CA GLN A 11 -45.09 2.68 25.10
C GLN A 11 -45.63 3.16 23.74
N ALA A 12 -44.98 4.17 23.13
CA ALA A 12 -45.34 4.63 21.78
C ALA A 12 -45.01 3.58 20.72
N LEU A 13 -43.86 2.90 20.82
CA LEU A 13 -43.44 1.84 19.90
C LEU A 13 -44.31 0.58 20.01
N ALA A 14 -44.79 0.25 21.21
CA ALA A 14 -45.68 -0.89 21.44
C ALA A 14 -47.02 -0.77 20.69
N GLY A 15 -47.43 0.45 20.32
CA GLY A 15 -48.60 0.69 19.46
C GLY A 15 -48.44 0.21 18.01
N PHE A 16 -47.22 -0.16 17.59
CA PHE A 16 -46.87 -0.57 16.22
C PHE A 16 -46.50 -2.06 16.07
N ALA A 17 -46.86 -2.92 17.04
CA ALA A 17 -46.45 -4.31 17.10
C ALA A 17 -47.16 -5.24 16.07
N SER A 18 -46.58 -5.34 14.86
CA SER A 18 -46.69 -6.42 13.83
C SER A 18 -48.05 -6.71 13.13
N PRO A 19 -48.12 -7.07 11.82
CA PRO A 19 -47.18 -6.93 10.71
C PRO A 19 -47.79 -6.07 9.57
N ILE A 20 -47.76 -4.73 9.62
CA ILE A 20 -48.34 -3.88 8.56
C ILE A 20 -47.43 -2.71 8.15
N ILE A 21 -46.11 -2.86 8.27
CA ILE A 21 -45.18 -1.90 7.61
C ILE A 21 -44.22 -2.68 6.74
N LYS A 22 -44.70 -3.05 5.54
CA LYS A 22 -43.86 -3.67 4.49
C LYS A 22 -43.10 -2.64 3.67
N ASP A 23 -43.53 -1.38 3.65
CA ASP A 23 -42.88 -0.32 2.87
C ASP A 23 -41.82 0.45 3.68
N LYS A 24 -40.59 0.47 3.16
CA LYS A 24 -39.44 1.18 3.72
C LYS A 24 -39.70 2.69 3.90
N ILE A 25 -40.55 3.26 3.02
CA ILE A 25 -40.95 4.68 3.04
C ILE A 25 -41.86 4.97 4.24
N GLN A 26 -42.87 4.14 4.50
CA GLN A 26 -43.77 4.30 5.64
C GLN A 26 -43.04 4.11 6.98
N ARG A 27 -42.05 3.21 7.01
CA ARG A 27 -41.18 3.03 8.18
C ARG A 27 -40.38 4.31 8.46
N ASN A 28 -39.74 4.89 7.44
CA ASN A 28 -38.96 6.12 7.60
C ASN A 28 -39.83 7.32 8.02
N GLU A 29 -41.04 7.47 7.47
CA GLU A 29 -41.98 8.51 7.92
C GLU A 29 -42.39 8.35 9.39
N THR A 30 -42.57 7.10 9.85
CA THR A 30 -42.94 6.80 11.24
C THR A 30 -41.76 7.08 12.19
N VAL A 31 -40.53 6.75 11.80
CA VAL A 31 -39.30 7.11 12.52
C VAL A 31 -39.23 8.63 12.70
N ILE A 32 -39.39 9.39 11.60
CA ILE A 32 -39.31 10.86 11.62
C ILE A 32 -40.37 11.46 12.57
N LYS A 33 -41.61 10.97 12.52
CA LYS A 33 -42.69 11.43 13.41
C LYS A 33 -42.41 11.13 14.88
N LEU A 34 -41.90 9.95 15.20
CA LEU A 34 -41.55 9.57 16.58
C LEU A 34 -40.36 10.38 17.10
N LEU A 35 -39.32 10.58 16.28
CA LEU A 35 -38.18 11.42 16.65
C LEU A 35 -38.63 12.86 16.95
N GLN A 36 -39.46 13.46 16.08
CA GLN A 36 -40.04 14.79 16.31
C GLN A 36 -40.90 14.86 17.58
N GLN A 37 -41.72 13.83 17.85
CA GLN A 37 -42.55 13.74 19.06
C GLN A 37 -41.72 13.74 20.35
N PHE A 38 -40.55 13.10 20.33
CA PHE A 38 -39.64 13.05 21.48
C PHE A 38 -38.58 14.16 21.48
N LYS A 39 -38.73 15.19 20.63
CA LYS A 39 -37.81 16.33 20.49
C LYS A 39 -36.37 15.92 20.09
N LEU A 40 -36.24 14.86 19.32
CA LEU A 40 -34.99 14.42 18.69
C LEU A 40 -34.97 14.90 17.23
N ASP A 41 -33.83 15.40 16.77
CA ASP A 41 -33.66 15.89 15.40
C ASP A 41 -33.61 14.70 14.41
N PRO A 42 -34.52 14.63 13.42
CA PRO A 42 -34.57 13.51 12.48
C PRO A 42 -33.34 13.35 11.57
N GLU A 43 -32.55 14.40 11.38
CA GLU A 43 -31.37 14.38 10.52
C GLU A 43 -30.07 14.25 11.31
N HIS A 44 -30.03 14.75 12.56
CA HIS A 44 -28.82 14.80 13.37
C HIS A 44 -29.03 14.19 14.77
N PRO A 45 -28.59 12.94 15.01
CA PRO A 45 -28.75 12.32 16.32
C PRO A 45 -27.94 13.07 17.42
N PRO A 46 -28.42 13.10 18.68
CA PRO A 46 -27.72 13.78 19.77
C PRO A 46 -26.35 13.19 20.07
N ASN A 47 -25.43 14.00 20.62
CA ASN A 47 -24.05 13.59 20.91
C ASN A 47 -23.86 12.93 22.29
N ASP A 48 -24.90 12.88 23.14
CA ASP A 48 -24.85 12.22 24.44
C ASP A 48 -25.35 10.76 24.37
N PHE A 49 -24.78 9.88 25.20
CA PHE A 49 -25.13 8.44 25.21
C PHE A 49 -26.64 8.19 25.38
N SER A 50 -27.32 8.97 26.24
CA SER A 50 -28.74 8.77 26.49
C SER A 50 -29.59 9.15 25.27
N GLY A 51 -29.21 10.22 24.58
CA GLY A 51 -29.78 10.64 23.30
C GLY A 51 -29.54 9.62 22.18
N VAL A 52 -28.31 9.16 21.98
CA VAL A 52 -27.98 8.11 20.99
C VAL A 52 -28.76 6.82 21.25
N TYR A 53 -28.85 6.40 22.51
CA TYR A 53 -29.55 5.17 22.90
C TYR A 53 -31.06 5.29 22.68
N ALA A 54 -31.68 6.43 23.05
CA ALA A 54 -33.09 6.71 22.79
C ALA A 54 -33.40 6.80 21.28
N TYR A 55 -32.51 7.42 20.51
CA TYR A 55 -32.62 7.53 19.06
C TYR A 55 -32.55 6.16 18.39
N THR A 56 -31.61 5.32 18.82
CA THR A 56 -31.46 3.93 18.38
C THR A 56 -32.72 3.12 18.66
N LEU A 57 -33.32 3.29 19.85
CA LEU A 57 -34.53 2.58 20.24
C LEU A 57 -35.73 2.93 19.34
N VAL A 58 -35.81 4.16 18.84
CA VAL A 58 -36.83 4.60 17.88
C VAL A 58 -36.58 4.01 16.48
N GLU A 59 -35.35 4.03 15.96
CA GLU A 59 -35.04 3.46 14.63
C GLU A 59 -35.20 1.92 14.60
N TYR A 60 -34.76 1.27 15.67
CA TYR A 60 -34.81 -0.18 15.82
C TYR A 60 -36.22 -0.69 16.13
N GLY A 61 -36.93 -0.03 17.05
CA GLY A 61 -38.08 -0.60 17.73
C GLY A 61 -39.38 -0.64 16.93
N ILE A 62 -39.44 0.00 15.76
CA ILE A 62 -40.63 -0.04 14.89
C ILE A 62 -40.83 -1.46 14.36
N GLY A 63 -42.01 -2.02 14.65
CA GLY A 63 -42.40 -3.37 14.24
C GLY A 63 -41.84 -4.49 15.13
N ARG A 64 -41.16 -4.16 16.23
CA ARG A 64 -40.66 -5.13 17.22
C ARG A 64 -41.68 -5.37 18.34
N PRO A 65 -41.78 -6.60 18.88
CA PRO A 65 -42.73 -6.90 19.94
C PRO A 65 -42.36 -6.18 21.24
N ARG A 66 -43.39 -5.78 22.00
CA ARG A 66 -43.19 -5.03 23.26
C ARG A 66 -42.30 -5.76 24.25
N GLN A 67 -42.44 -7.07 24.37
CA GLN A 67 -41.63 -7.90 25.27
C GLN A 67 -40.13 -7.80 24.97
N LEU A 68 -39.75 -7.67 23.69
CA LEU A 68 -38.36 -7.46 23.29
C LEU A 68 -37.88 -6.04 23.59
N LEU A 69 -38.73 -5.03 23.40
CA LEU A 69 -38.37 -3.63 23.68
C LEU A 69 -38.16 -3.37 25.18
N GLU A 70 -38.90 -4.07 26.05
CA GLU A 70 -38.73 -3.97 27.51
C GLU A 70 -37.34 -4.49 27.97
N ILE A 71 -36.68 -5.40 27.22
CA ILE A 71 -35.29 -5.80 27.53
C ILE A 71 -34.35 -4.60 27.47
N PHE A 72 -34.46 -3.77 26.43
CA PHE A 72 -33.59 -2.60 26.24
C PHE A 72 -33.86 -1.45 27.23
N ARG A 73 -34.93 -1.58 28.03
CA ARG A 73 -35.25 -0.66 29.14
C ARG A 73 -34.42 -0.91 30.38
N HIS A 74 -33.99 -2.14 30.62
CA HIS A 74 -33.29 -2.52 31.84
C HIS A 74 -31.94 -1.79 31.95
N GLU A 75 -31.69 -1.22 33.12
CA GLU A 75 -30.47 -0.44 33.36
C GLU A 75 -29.21 -1.32 33.26
N GLU A 76 -29.28 -2.63 33.55
CA GLU A 76 -28.16 -3.55 33.33
C GLU A 76 -27.80 -3.67 31.84
N VAL A 77 -28.80 -3.78 30.95
CA VAL A 77 -28.58 -3.86 29.50
C VAL A 77 -28.03 -2.54 28.98
N LYS A 78 -28.60 -1.42 29.43
CA LYS A 78 -28.11 -0.07 29.09
C LYS A 78 -26.69 0.18 29.58
N GLN A 79 -26.32 -0.31 30.76
CA GLN A 79 -24.96 -0.25 31.27
C GLN A 79 -24.01 -1.16 30.49
N ALA A 80 -24.45 -2.34 30.04
CA ALA A 80 -23.66 -3.20 29.16
C ALA A 80 -23.35 -2.51 27.83
N PHE A 81 -24.33 -1.82 27.22
CA PHE A 81 -24.12 -0.99 26.03
C PHE A 81 -23.14 0.17 26.30
N ARG A 82 -23.28 0.85 27.44
CA ARG A 82 -22.37 1.92 27.83
C ARG A 82 -20.94 1.42 28.01
N LYS A 83 -20.73 0.32 28.73
CA LYS A 83 -19.42 -0.30 28.93
C LYS A 83 -18.80 -0.77 27.61
N ALA A 84 -19.58 -1.47 26.78
CA ALA A 84 -19.10 -1.95 25.48
C ALA A 84 -18.69 -0.79 24.56
N PHE A 85 -19.41 0.33 24.62
CA PHE A 85 -19.10 1.55 23.89
C PHE A 85 -17.86 2.26 24.44
N ASP A 86 -17.77 2.48 25.76
CA ASP A 86 -16.66 3.18 26.41
C ASP A 86 -15.32 2.41 26.26
N HIS A 87 -15.38 1.07 26.21
CA HIS A 87 -14.19 0.20 26.06
C HIS A 87 -13.93 -0.24 24.61
N ASN A 88 -14.75 0.21 23.65
CA ASN A 88 -14.69 -0.18 22.23
C ASN A 88 -14.55 -1.70 22.01
N ASN A 89 -15.27 -2.48 22.83
CA ASN A 89 -15.22 -3.93 22.80
C ASN A 89 -16.64 -4.53 22.76
N PRO A 90 -17.11 -4.92 21.55
CA PRO A 90 -18.43 -5.50 21.36
C PRO A 90 -18.64 -6.85 22.06
N SER A 91 -17.56 -7.57 22.43
CA SER A 91 -17.69 -8.89 23.08
C SER A 91 -18.21 -8.79 24.51
N ILE A 92 -18.01 -7.64 25.17
CA ILE A 92 -18.53 -7.36 26.53
C ILE A 92 -20.06 -7.36 26.52
N LEU A 93 -20.66 -6.83 25.44
CA LEU A 93 -22.11 -6.70 25.32
C LEU A 93 -22.80 -8.06 25.33
N LEU A 94 -22.30 -9.01 24.54
CA LEU A 94 -22.92 -10.34 24.43
C LEU A 94 -22.80 -11.12 25.75
N SER A 95 -21.65 -11.05 26.43
CA SER A 95 -21.47 -11.74 27.72
C SER A 95 -22.29 -11.15 28.87
N GLU A 96 -22.43 -9.81 28.94
CA GLU A 96 -23.22 -9.17 30.00
C GLU A 96 -24.73 -9.35 29.75
N VAL A 97 -25.16 -9.35 28.49
CA VAL A 97 -26.57 -9.61 28.13
C VAL A 97 -26.94 -11.07 28.34
N ASP A 98 -26.05 -12.03 28.05
CA ASP A 98 -26.29 -13.45 28.37
C ASP A 98 -26.46 -13.66 29.89
N THR A 99 -25.62 -13.00 30.70
CA THR A 99 -25.73 -13.04 32.17
C THR A 99 -27.04 -12.43 32.67
N PHE A 100 -27.52 -11.35 32.04
CA PHE A 100 -28.81 -10.73 32.35
C PHE A 100 -29.98 -11.66 32.00
N LEU A 101 -29.97 -12.28 30.82
CA LEU A 101 -31.04 -13.17 30.37
C LEU A 101 -31.19 -14.41 31.25
N ASP A 102 -30.10 -14.89 31.87
CA ASP A 102 -30.13 -16.02 32.79
C ASP A 102 -30.54 -15.62 34.23
N SER A 103 -30.52 -14.33 34.56
CA SER A 103 -30.79 -13.81 35.92
C SER A 103 -32.21 -13.26 36.12
N TYR A 104 -32.98 -13.04 35.05
CA TYR A 104 -34.28 -12.35 35.10
C TYR A 104 -35.39 -13.09 34.33
N ALA A 105 -36.60 -13.16 34.90
CA ALA A 105 -37.77 -13.85 34.32
C ALA A 105 -38.20 -13.33 32.93
N ILE A 106 -37.84 -12.08 32.59
CA ILE A 106 -38.10 -11.48 31.28
C ILE A 106 -37.31 -12.19 30.14
N GLY A 107 -36.17 -12.80 30.47
CA GLY A 107 -35.41 -13.63 29.53
C GLY A 107 -36.17 -14.89 29.11
N ASP A 108 -36.89 -15.51 30.03
CA ASP A 108 -37.73 -16.69 29.76
C ASP A 108 -38.99 -16.33 28.95
N GLU A 109 -39.58 -15.16 29.20
CA GLU A 109 -40.74 -14.67 28.44
C GLU A 109 -40.41 -14.40 26.95
N VAL A 110 -39.22 -13.87 26.65
CA VAL A 110 -38.79 -13.62 25.26
C VAL A 110 -38.32 -14.91 24.58
N ARG A 111 -37.69 -15.84 25.30
CA ARG A 111 -37.37 -17.19 24.80
C ARG A 111 -38.63 -17.97 24.38
N ASN A 112 -39.74 -17.82 25.11
CA ASN A 112 -41.04 -18.43 24.79
C ASN A 112 -41.73 -17.85 23.54
N LEU A 113 -41.32 -16.67 23.06
CA LEU A 113 -41.82 -16.06 21.81
C LEU A 113 -41.09 -16.55 20.55
N GLY A 114 -40.12 -17.47 20.69
CA GLY A 114 -39.34 -18.02 19.57
C GLY A 114 -38.34 -17.04 18.95
N LEU A 115 -38.01 -15.95 19.65
CA LEU A 115 -37.08 -14.92 19.20
C LEU A 115 -35.66 -15.23 19.66
N ASP A 116 -34.69 -15.13 18.76
CA ASP A 116 -33.27 -15.22 19.11
C ASP A 116 -32.78 -13.87 19.68
N VAL A 117 -32.81 -13.76 21.00
CA VAL A 117 -32.45 -12.53 21.71
C VAL A 117 -31.03 -12.07 21.38
N ARG A 118 -30.09 -13.00 21.14
CA ARG A 118 -28.71 -12.65 20.78
C ARG A 118 -28.64 -11.96 19.43
N ARG A 119 -29.42 -12.45 18.47
CA ARG A 119 -29.54 -11.83 17.15
C ARG A 119 -30.16 -10.44 17.24
N GLU A 120 -31.23 -10.27 18.02
CA GLU A 120 -31.90 -8.98 18.20
C GLU A 120 -30.99 -7.95 18.89
N VAL A 121 -30.21 -8.37 19.89
CA VAL A 121 -29.22 -7.51 20.57
C VAL A 121 -28.08 -7.11 19.63
N ALA A 122 -27.62 -8.01 18.75
CA ALA A 122 -26.61 -7.70 17.74
C ALA A 122 -27.15 -6.74 16.66
N GLU A 123 -28.41 -6.92 16.23
CA GLU A 123 -29.09 -6.01 15.31
C GLU A 123 -29.25 -4.62 15.95
N PHE A 124 -29.67 -4.54 17.21
CA PHE A 124 -29.74 -3.28 17.96
C PHE A 124 -28.37 -2.61 18.10
N ALA A 125 -27.32 -3.38 18.41
CA ALA A 125 -25.95 -2.86 18.52
C ALA A 125 -25.42 -2.30 17.20
N THR A 126 -25.82 -2.89 16.07
CA THR A 126 -25.45 -2.39 14.74
C THR A 126 -26.06 -1.02 14.49
N VAL A 127 -27.37 -0.86 14.76
CA VAL A 127 -28.07 0.43 14.65
C VAL A 127 -27.47 1.45 15.63
N PHE A 128 -27.17 1.03 16.86
CA PHE A 128 -26.54 1.90 17.87
C PHE A 128 -25.20 2.47 17.40
N ILE A 129 -24.33 1.62 16.83
CA ILE A 129 -23.03 2.03 16.29
C ILE A 129 -23.21 3.01 15.12
N GLU A 130 -24.21 2.78 14.26
CA GLU A 130 -24.49 3.65 13.12
C GLU A 130 -24.99 5.03 13.55
N VAL A 131 -25.95 5.08 14.49
CA VAL A 131 -26.44 6.32 15.09
C VAL A 131 -25.30 7.05 15.82
N ALA A 132 -24.45 6.32 16.55
CA ALA A 132 -23.29 6.88 17.25
C ALA A 132 -22.19 7.41 16.30
N LYS A 133 -22.13 6.95 15.04
CA LYS A 133 -21.23 7.52 14.02
C LYS A 133 -21.80 8.81 13.45
N ARG A 134 -23.12 8.86 13.25
CA ARG A 134 -23.83 10.04 12.73
C ARG A 134 -23.92 11.19 13.75
N SER A 135 -23.86 10.90 15.05
CA SER A 135 -23.89 11.92 16.11
C SER A 135 -22.54 12.58 16.43
N ARG A 136 -21.42 12.06 15.91
CA ARG A 136 -20.08 12.56 16.25
C ARG A 136 -19.74 13.80 15.44
N THR A 137 -19.30 14.86 16.12
CA THR A 137 -18.64 15.98 15.46
C THR A 137 -17.20 15.61 15.10
N PRO A 138 -16.58 16.23 14.07
CA PRO A 138 -15.20 15.93 13.66
C PRO A 138 -14.15 16.01 14.78
N SER A 139 -14.39 16.84 15.79
CA SER A 139 -13.52 16.99 16.97
C SER A 139 -13.60 15.78 17.93
N ASP A 140 -14.77 15.13 18.03
CA ASP A 140 -14.99 13.98 18.92
C ASP A 140 -14.43 12.69 18.32
N VAL A 141 -14.37 12.61 16.98
CA VAL A 141 -13.71 11.51 16.25
C VAL A 141 -12.20 11.50 16.54
N LEU A 142 -11.56 12.67 16.65
CA LEU A 142 -10.14 12.81 16.98
C LEU A 142 -9.84 12.42 18.45
N MET A 143 -10.67 12.82 19.41
CA MET A 143 -10.49 12.48 20.82
C MET A 143 -10.84 11.01 21.16
N SER A 144 -11.87 10.44 20.52
CA SER A 144 -12.24 9.03 20.71
C SER A 144 -11.22 8.07 20.10
N HIS A 145 -10.54 8.45 19.00
CA HIS A 145 -9.39 7.72 18.48
C HIS A 145 -8.23 7.71 19.48
N GLN A 146 -7.95 8.84 20.14
CA GLN A 146 -6.92 8.94 21.17
C GLN A 146 -7.26 8.11 22.42
N LEU A 147 -8.49 8.17 22.93
CA LEU A 147 -8.94 7.41 24.10
C LEU A 147 -9.07 5.91 23.85
N GLY A 148 -9.50 5.50 22.65
CA GLY A 148 -9.52 4.09 22.23
C GLY A 148 -8.12 3.52 22.05
N SER A 149 -7.17 4.33 21.57
CA SER A 149 -5.76 3.93 21.47
C SER A 149 -5.10 3.83 22.86
N LEU A 150 -5.47 4.71 23.80
CA LEU A 150 -5.02 4.68 25.19
C LEU A 150 -5.57 3.48 25.97
N HIS A 151 -6.87 3.16 25.84
CA HIS A 151 -7.43 1.98 26.51
C HIS A 151 -6.90 0.66 25.92
N LYS A 152 -6.67 0.58 24.60
CA LYS A 152 -5.99 -0.57 23.99
C LYS A 152 -4.54 -0.69 24.44
N ARG A 153 -3.81 0.43 24.58
CA ARG A 153 -2.48 0.46 25.19
C ARG A 153 -2.51 -0.03 26.63
N ILE A 154 -3.39 0.51 27.48
CA ILE A 154 -3.49 0.15 28.90
C ILE A 154 -3.87 -1.32 29.06
N ALA A 155 -4.84 -1.83 28.29
CA ALA A 155 -5.24 -3.24 28.32
C ALA A 155 -4.11 -4.16 27.83
N SER A 156 -3.39 -3.80 26.76
CA SER A 156 -2.23 -4.58 26.29
C SER A 156 -1.08 -4.54 27.29
N ILE A 157 -0.86 -3.40 27.96
CA ILE A 157 0.19 -3.22 28.97
C ILE A 157 -0.16 -4.00 30.24
N THR A 158 -1.42 -4.01 30.68
CA THR A 158 -1.87 -4.82 31.83
C THR A 158 -1.86 -6.31 31.52
N GLU A 159 -2.21 -6.72 30.30
CA GLU A 159 -2.13 -8.11 29.85
C GLU A 159 -0.68 -8.59 29.65
N GLN A 160 0.23 -7.70 29.22
CA GLN A 160 1.68 -7.97 29.16
C GLN A 160 2.33 -8.00 30.55
N LEU A 161 1.95 -7.09 31.45
CA LEU A 161 2.43 -7.08 32.85
C LEU A 161 1.99 -8.32 33.62
N ASN A 162 0.77 -8.81 33.40
CA ASN A 162 0.26 -10.02 34.04
C ASN A 162 0.81 -11.33 33.43
N ARG A 163 1.47 -11.28 32.26
CA ARG A 163 2.09 -12.43 31.57
C ARG A 163 3.61 -12.55 31.81
N LEU A 164 4.23 -11.60 32.51
CA LEU A 164 5.66 -11.62 32.82
C LEU A 164 5.86 -12.11 34.28
N PRO A 165 6.35 -13.35 34.49
CA PRO A 165 6.44 -13.92 35.84
C PRO A 165 7.66 -13.42 36.64
N SER A 166 8.54 -12.59 36.07
CA SER A 166 9.77 -12.13 36.74
C SER A 166 9.91 -10.61 36.79
N LEU A 167 10.40 -10.12 37.94
CA LEU A 167 10.74 -8.72 38.22
C LEU A 167 11.74 -8.10 37.22
N GLU A 168 12.43 -8.92 36.42
CA GLU A 168 13.35 -8.46 35.37
C GLU A 168 12.60 -7.93 34.14
N GLY A 169 11.51 -8.56 33.69
CA GLY A 169 10.72 -8.09 32.54
C GLY A 169 10.04 -6.75 32.79
N ILE A 170 9.66 -6.48 34.04
CA ILE A 170 9.08 -5.19 34.46
C ILE A 170 10.15 -4.09 34.48
N ARG A 171 11.39 -4.42 34.87
CA ARG A 171 12.51 -3.48 34.90
C ARG A 171 13.00 -3.08 33.51
N THR A 172 12.96 -3.98 32.54
CA THR A 172 13.37 -3.70 31.15
C THR A 172 12.43 -2.70 30.48
N GLU A 173 11.13 -2.77 30.74
CA GLU A 173 10.17 -1.81 30.17
C GLU A 173 10.22 -0.44 30.87
N ILE A 174 10.53 -0.40 32.17
CA ILE A 174 10.81 0.85 32.90
C ILE A 174 12.10 1.51 32.41
N ALA A 175 13.15 0.73 32.10
CA ALA A 175 14.41 1.25 31.55
C ALA A 175 14.24 1.78 30.12
N ARG A 176 13.38 1.15 29.31
CA ARG A 176 13.01 1.64 27.97
C ARG A 176 12.28 2.98 28.01
N LEU A 177 11.35 3.15 28.95
CA LEU A 177 10.64 4.43 29.16
C LEU A 177 11.56 5.53 29.73
N ALA A 178 12.61 5.16 30.48
CA ALA A 178 13.58 6.10 31.02
C ALA A 178 14.65 6.57 30.00
N ALA A 179 14.84 5.84 28.89
CA ALA A 179 15.86 6.13 27.88
C ALA A 179 15.52 7.32 26.95
N GLU A 180 14.32 7.90 27.02
CA GLU A 180 13.92 9.07 26.22
C GLU A 180 14.46 10.42 26.76
N ASN A 181 15.16 10.47 27.92
CA ASN A 181 15.70 11.72 28.48
C ASN A 181 17.17 11.61 28.97
N TYR A 182 18.12 11.99 28.10
CA TYR A 182 19.57 12.29 28.33
C TYR A 182 20.52 11.14 28.79
N PRO A 183 21.86 11.25 28.54
CA PRO A 183 22.74 10.14 28.19
C PRO A 183 23.53 9.52 29.35
N ALA A 184 23.88 8.26 29.13
CA ALA A 184 24.97 7.46 29.69
C ALA A 184 25.02 7.26 31.21
N LEU A 185 24.86 6.01 31.65
CA LEU A 185 25.84 5.21 32.40
C LEU A 185 25.34 3.74 32.52
N PRO A 186 26.22 2.77 32.80
CA PRO A 186 26.15 1.42 32.25
C PRO A 186 25.55 0.40 33.22
N GLY A 187 24.85 -0.61 32.69
CA GLY A 187 24.31 -1.69 33.51
C GLY A 187 23.89 -2.93 32.73
N ALA A 188 24.70 -3.99 32.90
CA ALA A 188 24.34 -5.41 32.95
C ALA A 188 23.75 -6.08 31.68
N SER A 189 24.66 -6.50 30.81
CA SER A 189 24.69 -7.77 30.05
C SER A 189 23.44 -8.67 30.01
N THR A 190 22.78 -8.68 28.84
CA THR A 190 22.53 -9.90 28.03
C THR A 190 23.18 -9.66 26.66
N GLY A 191 24.44 -10.11 26.52
CA GLY A 191 25.43 -9.48 25.64
C GLY A 191 25.76 -10.18 24.31
N TYR A 192 24.89 -10.98 23.71
CA TYR A 192 25.25 -11.73 22.49
C TYR A 192 24.42 -11.44 21.24
N GLU A 193 23.17 -10.97 21.35
CA GLU A 193 22.36 -10.68 20.15
C GLU A 193 22.72 -9.36 19.46
N ASN A 194 23.36 -8.42 20.17
CA ASN A 194 23.69 -7.09 19.64
C ASN A 194 25.09 -6.97 18.98
N SER A 195 25.89 -8.05 18.88
CA SER A 195 27.26 -7.97 18.31
C SER A 195 27.45 -8.69 16.96
N CYS A 196 26.47 -9.48 16.49
CA CYS A 196 26.60 -10.20 15.23
C CYS A 196 26.53 -9.23 14.03
N LYS A 197 27.62 -9.12 13.27
CA LYS A 197 27.67 -8.27 12.07
C LYS A 197 26.68 -8.70 10.97
N ALA A 198 26.21 -9.96 11.02
CA ALA A 198 25.30 -10.55 10.05
C ALA A 198 23.82 -10.47 10.43
N ILE A 199 23.45 -9.72 11.49
CA ILE A 199 22.08 -9.68 12.01
C ILE A 199 21.04 -9.23 10.98
N PHE A 200 21.38 -8.27 10.12
CA PHE A 200 20.46 -7.78 9.08
C PHE A 200 20.20 -8.85 8.00
N LEU A 201 21.26 -9.54 7.56
CA LEU A 201 21.14 -10.68 6.64
C LEU A 201 20.30 -11.80 7.28
N ALA A 202 20.51 -12.07 8.56
CA ALA A 202 19.76 -13.06 9.31
C ALA A 202 18.26 -12.73 9.32
N GLN A 203 17.89 -11.49 9.69
CA GLN A 203 16.49 -11.06 9.70
C GLN A 203 15.81 -11.18 8.33
N GLN A 204 16.50 -10.78 7.25
CA GLN A 204 15.98 -10.92 5.89
C GLN A 204 15.80 -12.38 5.48
N ALA A 205 16.84 -13.21 5.67
CA ALA A 205 16.81 -14.63 5.31
C ALA A 205 15.75 -15.39 6.10
N ARG A 206 15.61 -15.11 7.40
CA ARG A 206 14.57 -15.71 8.24
C ARG A 206 13.18 -15.38 7.74
N GLY A 207 12.89 -14.10 7.49
CA GLY A 207 11.59 -13.69 6.96
C GLY A 207 11.29 -14.32 5.59
N TRP A 208 12.30 -14.45 4.72
CA TRP A 208 12.14 -15.15 3.44
C TRP A 208 11.83 -16.64 3.61
N PHE A 209 12.60 -17.37 4.43
CA PHE A 209 12.38 -18.79 4.65
C PHE A 209 11.06 -19.11 5.35
N GLU A 210 10.65 -18.29 6.31
CA GLU A 210 9.32 -18.42 6.93
C GLU A 210 8.21 -18.21 5.90
N THR A 211 8.39 -17.25 4.98
CA THR A 211 7.47 -16.99 3.88
C THR A 211 7.36 -18.22 2.97
N LEU A 212 8.48 -18.83 2.58
CA LEU A 212 8.51 -20.09 1.82
C LEU A 212 7.93 -21.31 2.58
N GLY A 213 7.60 -21.16 3.87
CA GLY A 213 7.07 -22.22 4.72
C GLY A 213 8.12 -23.17 5.28
N TYR A 214 9.41 -22.78 5.25
CA TYR A 214 10.50 -23.55 5.85
C TYR A 214 10.42 -23.47 7.38
N ARG A 215 10.65 -24.61 8.05
CA ARG A 215 10.52 -24.69 9.51
C ARG A 215 11.88 -24.64 10.20
N PHE A 216 12.04 -23.71 11.13
CA PHE A 216 13.24 -23.57 11.95
C PHE A 216 13.24 -24.54 13.14
N GLU A 217 14.39 -25.14 13.40
CA GLU A 217 14.60 -25.95 14.59
C GLU A 217 14.91 -25.08 15.80
N LYS A 218 14.01 -25.10 16.80
CA LYS A 218 14.14 -24.28 18.02
C LYS A 218 15.37 -24.62 18.88
N ASN A 219 15.95 -25.79 18.66
CA ASN A 219 17.04 -26.38 19.41
C ASN A 219 18.42 -26.12 18.79
N TYR A 220 18.50 -25.47 17.62
CA TYR A 220 19.78 -25.15 16.99
C TYR A 220 19.79 -23.75 16.37
N GLU A 221 20.31 -22.81 17.16
CA GLU A 221 20.53 -21.42 16.77
C GLU A 221 21.84 -20.94 17.37
N ILE A 222 22.78 -20.56 16.51
CA ILE A 222 24.11 -20.08 16.91
C ILE A 222 24.26 -18.65 16.44
N TRP A 223 24.68 -17.79 17.35
CA TRP A 223 25.02 -16.40 17.07
C TRP A 223 26.49 -16.17 17.44
N SER A 224 27.27 -15.73 16.47
CA SER A 224 28.66 -15.31 16.64
C SER A 224 28.83 -13.87 16.16
N ASP A 225 29.93 -13.23 16.50
CA ASP A 225 30.23 -11.86 16.04
C ASP A 225 30.31 -11.76 14.51
N THR A 226 30.69 -12.84 13.84
CA THR A 226 30.95 -12.87 12.38
C THR A 226 29.95 -13.69 11.58
N TYR A 227 29.20 -14.60 12.21
CA TYR A 227 28.27 -15.51 11.52
C TYR A 227 27.07 -15.89 12.39
N PHE A 228 26.03 -16.41 11.75
CA PHE A 228 24.92 -17.12 12.40
C PHE A 228 24.73 -18.51 11.79
N GLU A 229 24.17 -19.44 12.55
CA GLU A 229 23.74 -20.75 12.03
C GLU A 229 22.35 -21.14 12.52
N TRP A 230 21.57 -21.73 11.63
CA TRP A 230 20.27 -22.33 11.90
C TRP A 230 20.13 -23.65 11.17
N ILE A 231 19.18 -24.48 11.60
CA ILE A 231 18.71 -25.62 10.81
C ILE A 231 17.28 -25.33 10.36
N ILE A 232 17.06 -25.43 9.06
CA ILE A 232 15.73 -25.32 8.43
C ILE A 232 15.31 -26.68 7.88
N ASN A 233 14.01 -26.95 7.92
CA ASN A 233 13.39 -28.14 7.37
C ASN A 233 12.56 -27.77 6.14
N ILE A 234 12.96 -28.29 4.97
CA ILE A 234 12.29 -28.05 3.70
C ILE A 234 11.39 -29.25 3.34
N PRO A 235 10.09 -29.05 3.10
CA PRO A 235 9.18 -30.15 2.78
C PRO A 235 9.43 -30.68 1.35
N VAL A 236 9.72 -31.98 1.22
CA VAL A 236 9.98 -32.60 -0.09
C VAL A 236 8.75 -33.32 -0.62
N ARG A 237 8.32 -34.41 0.05
CA ARG A 237 7.13 -35.22 -0.28
C ARG A 237 6.65 -36.02 0.92
N ARG A 238 5.32 -36.21 1.05
CA ARG A 238 4.66 -37.14 2.00
C ARG A 238 5.29 -37.12 3.40
N ASN A 239 5.33 -35.94 4.03
CA ASN A 239 5.82 -35.74 5.40
C ASN A 239 7.33 -36.01 5.62
N ARG A 240 8.14 -36.07 4.54
CA ARG A 240 9.60 -36.02 4.61
C ARG A 240 10.09 -34.58 4.46
N TYR A 241 11.14 -34.27 5.21
CA TYR A 241 11.82 -32.99 5.21
C TYR A 241 13.30 -33.22 4.96
N ASP A 242 13.89 -32.36 4.15
CA ASP A 242 15.35 -32.25 4.07
C ASP A 242 15.78 -31.25 5.14
N ARG A 243 16.70 -31.65 6.01
CA ARG A 243 17.34 -30.78 7.00
C ARG A 243 18.49 -30.07 6.35
N ILE A 244 18.44 -28.73 6.32
CA ILE A 244 19.47 -27.90 5.75
C ILE A 244 20.06 -27.02 6.84
N LEU A 245 21.37 -27.08 7.01
CA LEU A 245 22.09 -26.18 7.89
C LEU A 245 22.41 -24.90 7.14
N VAL A 246 21.85 -23.77 7.57
CA VAL A 246 22.11 -22.45 6.99
C VAL A 246 23.13 -21.74 7.83
N ARG A 247 24.26 -21.37 7.23
CA ARG A 247 25.28 -20.51 7.83
C ARG A 247 25.30 -19.17 7.10
N GLY A 248 25.08 -18.07 7.80
CA GLY A 248 25.10 -16.74 7.20
C GLY A 248 26.25 -15.88 7.69
N ILE A 249 26.86 -15.11 6.79
CA ILE A 249 27.98 -14.20 7.08
C ILE A 249 27.75 -12.82 6.46
N ALA A 250 28.23 -11.77 7.12
CA ALA A 250 28.10 -10.39 6.63
C ALA A 250 29.15 -10.03 5.55
N GLY A 251 30.32 -10.65 5.62
CA GLY A 251 31.48 -10.37 4.78
C GLY A 251 31.60 -11.27 3.56
N GLU A 252 32.78 -11.26 2.94
CA GLU A 252 33.09 -12.18 1.84
C GLU A 252 33.14 -13.63 2.31
N ALA A 253 32.49 -14.53 1.57
CA ALA A 253 32.54 -15.97 1.83
C ALA A 253 33.88 -16.55 1.39
N GLY A 254 34.68 -16.96 2.38
CA GLY A 254 35.99 -17.57 2.20
C GLY A 254 35.98 -19.09 2.28
N LEU A 255 37.12 -19.70 1.95
CA LEU A 255 37.31 -21.16 2.09
C LEU A 255 37.13 -21.63 3.54
N ALA A 256 37.55 -20.83 4.52
CA ALA A 256 37.40 -21.15 5.93
C ALA A 256 35.92 -21.31 6.34
N ASP A 257 35.04 -20.48 5.77
CA ASP A 257 33.60 -20.53 6.05
C ASP A 257 32.97 -21.78 5.45
N VAL A 258 33.42 -22.22 4.27
CA VAL A 258 32.98 -23.48 3.64
C VAL A 258 33.41 -24.69 4.46
N ILE A 259 34.65 -24.70 4.96
CA ILE A 259 35.14 -25.77 5.83
C ILE A 259 34.36 -25.81 7.14
N ALA A 260 34.10 -24.63 7.74
CA ALA A 260 33.31 -24.54 8.96
C ALA A 260 31.87 -25.03 8.75
N LEU A 261 31.23 -24.66 7.62
CA LEU A 261 29.92 -25.17 7.23
C LEU A 261 29.93 -26.71 7.13
N ARG A 262 30.92 -27.29 6.45
CA ARG A 262 31.04 -28.76 6.32
C ARG A 262 31.10 -29.45 7.68
N GLN A 263 31.91 -28.91 8.60
CA GLN A 263 32.02 -29.44 9.97
C GLN A 263 30.70 -29.34 10.73
N SER A 264 29.98 -28.22 10.62
CA SER A 264 28.66 -28.05 11.23
C SER A 264 27.65 -29.07 10.67
N VAL A 265 27.63 -29.27 9.35
CA VAL A 265 26.76 -30.25 8.67
C VAL A 265 27.02 -31.67 9.15
N GLU A 266 28.29 -32.10 9.20
CA GLU A 266 28.68 -33.43 9.69
C GLU A 266 28.32 -33.63 11.17
N THR A 267 28.53 -32.60 12.00
CA THR A 267 28.24 -32.64 13.44
C THR A 267 26.75 -32.75 13.71
N GLN A 268 25.94 -31.96 12.99
CA GLN A 268 24.48 -31.92 13.17
C GLN A 268 23.74 -32.97 12.34
N ARG A 269 24.45 -33.71 11.49
CA ARG A 269 23.92 -34.72 10.56
C ARG A 269 22.76 -34.17 9.73
N THR A 270 22.98 -33.04 9.08
CA THR A 270 22.01 -32.46 8.14
C THR A 270 22.21 -33.04 6.74
N ASP A 271 21.16 -32.98 5.91
CA ASP A 271 21.18 -33.52 4.55
C ASP A 271 21.96 -32.60 3.61
N GLU A 272 21.83 -31.28 3.81
CA GLU A 272 22.56 -30.25 3.07
C GLU A 272 23.08 -29.13 4.00
N GLY A 273 23.97 -28.30 3.46
CA GLY A 273 24.44 -27.07 4.11
C GLY A 273 24.49 -25.89 3.14
N TRP A 274 23.94 -24.74 3.51
CA TRP A 274 23.95 -23.53 2.70
C TRP A 274 24.74 -22.42 3.38
N LEU A 275 25.79 -21.94 2.73
CA LEU A 275 26.52 -20.73 3.10
C LEU A 275 25.88 -19.52 2.39
N ILE A 276 25.41 -18.55 3.15
CA ILE A 276 24.75 -17.34 2.63
C ILE A 276 25.59 -16.11 2.98
N THR A 277 25.85 -15.26 2.00
CA THR A 277 26.52 -13.96 2.21
C THR A 277 25.72 -12.80 1.62
N ALA A 278 25.79 -11.63 2.26
CA ALA A 278 25.24 -10.39 1.72
C ALA A 278 26.17 -9.72 0.68
N ARG A 279 27.42 -10.17 0.55
CA ARG A 279 28.45 -9.54 -0.28
C ARG A 279 28.84 -10.45 -1.43
N ARG A 280 30.10 -10.91 -1.44
CA ARG A 280 30.70 -11.67 -2.54
C ARG A 280 31.21 -13.01 -2.05
N ILE A 281 31.34 -13.95 -2.98
CA ILE A 281 31.89 -15.28 -2.72
C ILE A 281 33.28 -15.34 -3.35
N SER A 282 34.29 -15.75 -2.59
CA SER A 282 35.64 -15.93 -3.11
C SER A 282 35.69 -17.06 -4.15
N GLN A 283 36.56 -16.93 -5.15
CA GLN A 283 36.73 -17.98 -6.18
C GLN A 283 37.19 -19.31 -5.57
N ALA A 284 38.00 -19.25 -4.50
CA ALA A 284 38.41 -20.42 -3.75
C ALA A 284 37.23 -21.14 -3.08
N ALA A 285 36.29 -20.39 -2.49
CA ALA A 285 35.07 -20.96 -1.93
C ALA A 285 34.17 -21.61 -3.01
N ARG A 286 34.02 -20.96 -4.17
CA ARG A 286 33.28 -21.54 -5.31
C ARG A 286 33.90 -22.85 -5.79
N SER A 287 35.22 -22.84 -6.01
CA SER A 287 35.96 -24.02 -6.49
C SER A 287 35.93 -25.17 -5.47
N GLU A 288 35.89 -24.87 -4.18
CA GLU A 288 35.78 -25.90 -3.13
C GLU A 288 34.43 -26.60 -3.17
N ILE A 289 33.34 -25.84 -3.35
CA ILE A 289 31.97 -26.38 -3.37
C ILE A 289 31.70 -27.21 -4.62
N GLU A 290 32.35 -26.89 -5.75
CA GLU A 290 32.25 -27.67 -6.98
C GLU A 290 32.87 -29.08 -6.90
N LYS A 291 33.67 -29.37 -5.85
CA LYS A 291 34.26 -30.70 -5.66
C LYS A 291 33.19 -31.75 -5.34
N GLU A 292 33.39 -32.98 -5.83
CA GLU A 292 32.44 -34.08 -5.61
C GLU A 292 32.15 -34.37 -4.14
N GLU A 293 33.15 -34.18 -3.28
CA GLU A 293 33.06 -34.37 -1.82
C GLU A 293 32.08 -33.38 -1.14
N ASN A 294 31.81 -32.23 -1.78
CA ASN A 294 31.00 -31.14 -1.24
C ASN A 294 29.65 -30.97 -1.96
N ARG A 295 29.19 -31.98 -2.71
CA ARG A 295 27.93 -31.90 -3.48
C ARG A 295 26.68 -31.57 -2.67
N HIS A 296 26.72 -31.77 -1.35
CA HIS A 296 25.64 -31.47 -0.41
C HIS A 296 25.77 -30.05 0.19
N LEU A 297 26.79 -29.29 -0.19
CA LEU A 297 27.00 -27.91 0.24
C LEU A 297 26.66 -26.95 -0.89
N GLY A 298 26.01 -25.84 -0.56
CA GLY A 298 25.76 -24.72 -1.46
C GLY A 298 26.36 -23.44 -0.89
N CYS A 299 26.80 -22.53 -1.76
CA CYS A 299 27.16 -21.16 -1.34
C CYS A 299 26.54 -20.16 -2.30
N TYR A 300 25.79 -19.24 -1.71
CA TYR A 300 24.96 -18.29 -2.44
C TYR A 300 25.15 -16.90 -1.86
N THR A 301 25.12 -15.88 -2.70
CA THR A 301 24.72 -14.58 -2.21
C THR A 301 23.24 -14.64 -1.84
N PHE A 302 22.79 -13.77 -0.94
CA PHE A 302 21.37 -13.74 -0.59
C PHE A 302 20.48 -13.51 -1.83
N ASP A 303 20.94 -12.66 -2.76
CA ASP A 303 20.23 -12.40 -4.02
C ASP A 303 20.19 -13.61 -4.96
N GLU A 304 21.27 -14.38 -5.05
CA GLU A 304 21.31 -15.64 -5.82
C GLU A 304 20.28 -16.64 -5.27
N LEU A 305 20.12 -16.69 -3.94
CA LEU A 305 19.12 -17.55 -3.29
C LEU A 305 17.69 -17.08 -3.57
N LEU A 306 17.42 -15.77 -3.48
CA LEU A 306 16.10 -15.20 -3.81
C LEU A 306 15.67 -15.52 -5.25
N THR A 307 16.63 -15.49 -6.19
CA THR A 307 16.36 -15.71 -7.62
C THR A 307 15.89 -17.14 -7.92
N GLN A 308 16.22 -18.12 -7.07
CA GLN A 308 15.78 -19.51 -7.26
C GLN A 308 14.25 -19.67 -7.12
N ASP A 309 13.66 -18.90 -6.21
CA ASP A 309 12.23 -18.93 -5.87
C ASP A 309 11.45 -17.72 -6.44
N ALA A 310 12.14 -16.75 -7.06
CA ALA A 310 11.56 -15.53 -7.61
C ALA A 310 12.30 -15.06 -8.87
N ASP A 311 12.04 -15.74 -10.00
CA ASP A 311 12.65 -15.40 -11.29
C ASP A 311 11.86 -14.33 -12.07
N PHE A 312 12.43 -13.11 -12.13
CA PHE A 312 11.85 -11.99 -12.87
C PHE A 312 12.37 -11.87 -14.32
N SER A 313 13.25 -12.77 -14.79
CA SER A 313 13.95 -12.67 -16.07
C SER A 313 13.01 -12.37 -17.26
N GLY A 314 11.91 -13.12 -17.37
CA GLY A 314 10.93 -12.94 -18.45
C GLY A 314 10.26 -11.56 -18.45
N TYR A 315 9.97 -11.00 -17.28
CA TYR A 315 9.45 -9.64 -17.17
C TYR A 315 10.52 -8.60 -17.54
N LEU A 316 11.76 -8.78 -17.10
CA LEU A 316 12.85 -7.84 -17.39
C LEU A 316 13.17 -7.79 -18.90
N ASP A 317 13.11 -8.94 -19.58
CA ASP A 317 13.25 -9.02 -21.03
C ASP A 317 12.11 -8.32 -21.77
N TRP A 318 10.87 -8.48 -21.28
CA TRP A 318 9.73 -7.73 -21.80
C TRP A 318 9.91 -6.22 -21.62
N LEU A 319 10.32 -5.76 -20.42
CA LEU A 319 10.50 -4.33 -20.13
C LEU A 319 11.53 -3.71 -21.08
N GLU A 320 12.65 -4.38 -21.29
CA GLU A 320 13.68 -3.91 -22.22
C GLU A 320 13.16 -3.90 -23.67
N ALA A 321 12.45 -4.93 -24.10
CA ALA A 321 11.86 -4.99 -25.43
C ALA A 321 10.84 -3.86 -25.66
N GLU A 322 10.01 -3.57 -24.65
CA GLU A 322 8.99 -2.52 -24.72
C GLU A 322 9.61 -1.12 -24.84
N VAL A 323 10.66 -0.85 -24.05
CA VAL A 323 11.41 0.42 -24.10
C VAL A 323 12.07 0.61 -25.47
N LYS A 324 12.72 -0.43 -26.02
CA LYS A 324 13.33 -0.41 -27.35
C LYS A 324 12.28 -0.26 -28.46
N ARG A 325 11.15 -0.95 -28.35
CA ARG A 325 10.02 -0.86 -29.30
C ARG A 325 9.48 0.56 -29.40
N ARG A 326 9.33 1.24 -28.26
CA ARG A 326 8.91 2.65 -28.19
C ARG A 326 10.04 3.66 -28.45
N LYS A 327 11.28 3.18 -28.65
CA LYS A 327 12.50 3.98 -28.86
C LYS A 327 12.83 4.91 -27.69
N ILE A 328 12.31 4.64 -26.49
CA ILE A 328 12.49 5.47 -25.29
C ILE A 328 13.99 5.54 -24.95
N ASN A 329 14.73 4.44 -25.10
CA ASN A 329 16.18 4.37 -24.88
C ASN A 329 17.02 5.32 -25.76
N THR A 330 16.45 5.89 -26.83
CA THR A 330 17.17 6.80 -27.75
C THR A 330 16.52 8.17 -27.90
N LYS A 331 15.22 8.29 -27.58
CA LYS A 331 14.42 9.49 -27.82
C LYS A 331 13.94 10.16 -26.56
N TYR A 332 14.19 9.57 -25.38
CA TYR A 332 13.79 10.17 -24.12
C TYR A 332 14.57 11.47 -23.87
N VAL A 333 13.84 12.52 -23.53
CA VAL A 333 14.40 13.79 -23.10
C VAL A 333 13.89 14.03 -21.67
N PRO A 334 14.77 14.14 -20.67
CA PRO A 334 14.38 14.27 -19.28
C PRO A 334 13.70 15.61 -19.02
N LEU A 335 12.78 15.63 -18.06
CA LEU A 335 11.98 16.81 -17.69
C LEU A 335 12.43 17.40 -16.36
N GLY A 336 12.28 18.72 -16.24
CA GLY A 336 12.33 19.39 -14.94
C GLY A 336 11.15 18.99 -14.07
N CYS A 337 11.31 19.14 -12.76
CA CYS A 337 10.21 18.93 -11.83
C CYS A 337 10.23 19.94 -10.68
N ASN A 338 9.06 20.21 -10.13
CA ASN A 338 8.86 21.09 -9.00
C ASN A 338 8.36 20.29 -7.80
N LYS A 339 8.83 20.68 -6.61
CA LYS A 339 8.35 20.17 -5.34
C LYS A 339 7.76 21.33 -4.54
N GLU A 340 6.51 21.20 -4.12
CA GLU A 340 5.92 22.15 -3.19
C GLU A 340 6.44 21.89 -1.78
N GLU A 341 6.99 22.92 -1.14
CA GLU A 341 7.34 22.91 0.27
C GLU A 341 6.15 23.42 1.06
N ILE A 342 5.57 22.55 1.89
CA ILE A 342 4.36 22.84 2.65
C ILE A 342 4.69 22.85 4.15
N ASP A 343 4.23 23.88 4.84
CA ASP A 343 4.30 23.99 6.29
C ASP A 343 3.53 22.84 6.95
N LEU A 344 4.19 22.08 7.82
CA LEU A 344 3.59 20.92 8.49
C LEU A 344 2.43 21.32 9.41
N VAL A 345 2.46 22.54 9.98
CA VAL A 345 1.49 23.09 10.92
C VAL A 345 0.40 23.87 10.19
N THR A 346 0.80 24.86 9.38
CA THR A 346 -0.18 25.74 8.73
C THR A 346 -0.79 25.14 7.46
N LYS A 347 -0.21 24.03 6.96
CA LYS A 347 -0.61 23.34 5.71
C LYS A 347 -0.65 24.26 4.50
N ARG A 348 0.10 25.37 4.55
CA ARG A 348 0.26 26.32 3.45
C ARG A 348 1.57 26.07 2.73
N GLN A 349 1.55 26.29 1.43
CA GLN A 349 2.76 26.32 0.63
C GLN A 349 3.66 27.47 1.09
N ILE A 350 4.89 27.14 1.46
CA ILE A 350 5.93 28.07 1.88
C ILE A 350 6.81 28.43 0.66
N ALA A 351 7.20 27.42 -0.13
CA ALA A 351 8.10 27.59 -1.26
C ALA A 351 7.83 26.53 -2.35
N VAL A 352 8.49 26.70 -3.50
CA VAL A 352 8.57 25.70 -4.57
C VAL A 352 10.03 25.48 -4.90
N SER A 353 10.53 24.26 -4.68
CA SER A 353 11.87 23.85 -5.09
C SER A 353 11.80 23.35 -6.51
N ARG A 354 12.59 23.94 -7.41
CA ARG A 354 12.67 23.55 -8.83
C ARG A 354 13.94 22.75 -9.06
N TYR A 355 13.80 21.59 -9.70
CA TYR A 355 14.91 20.70 -10.08
C TYR A 355 15.06 20.67 -11.60
N SER A 356 16.24 21.05 -12.07
CA SER A 356 16.56 21.27 -13.50
C SER A 356 17.75 20.42 -13.95
N GLU A 357 18.37 20.76 -15.09
CA GLU A 357 19.56 20.05 -15.60
C GLU A 357 20.68 19.92 -14.57
N GLN A 358 20.93 20.98 -13.80
CA GLN A 358 21.99 21.03 -12.78
C GLN A 358 21.80 19.98 -11.68
N ASP A 359 20.55 19.56 -11.47
CA ASP A 359 20.16 18.59 -10.44
C ASP A 359 20.05 17.16 -10.98
N GLY A 360 20.33 16.97 -12.27
CA GLY A 360 20.10 15.72 -13.00
C GLY A 360 18.65 15.53 -13.44
N TRP A 361 17.86 16.60 -13.55
CA TRP A 361 16.43 16.57 -13.87
C TRP A 361 15.62 15.73 -12.86
N ILE A 362 14.43 15.27 -13.24
CA ILE A 362 13.66 14.34 -12.42
C ILE A 362 14.43 13.04 -12.12
N ASP A 363 15.22 12.52 -13.06
CA ASP A 363 15.95 11.26 -12.87
C ASP A 363 16.94 11.36 -11.68
N GLY A 364 17.70 12.47 -11.61
CA GLY A 364 18.62 12.75 -10.51
C GLY A 364 17.91 13.02 -9.18
N TYR A 365 16.70 13.59 -9.21
CA TYR A 365 15.87 13.71 -8.02
C TYR A 365 15.44 12.33 -7.49
N ILE A 366 14.97 11.46 -8.38
CA ILE A 366 14.49 10.13 -8.02
C ILE A 366 15.63 9.25 -7.54
N ASP A 367 16.84 9.39 -8.09
CA ASP A 367 18.04 8.74 -7.56
C ASP A 367 18.30 9.14 -6.09
N ARG A 368 18.25 10.44 -5.76
CA ARG A 368 18.39 10.91 -4.37
C ARG A 368 17.27 10.42 -3.46
N TRP A 369 16.03 10.41 -3.96
CA TRP A 369 14.89 9.86 -3.23
C TRP A 369 15.03 8.36 -3.00
N LEU A 370 15.56 7.61 -3.96
CA LEU A 370 15.75 6.16 -3.85
C LEU A 370 16.77 5.81 -2.74
N ASP A 371 17.79 6.66 -2.58
CA ASP A 371 18.83 6.52 -1.57
C ASP A 371 18.39 6.96 -0.15
N ASP A 372 17.32 7.75 -0.02
CA ASP A 372 16.81 8.22 1.28
C ASP A 372 15.93 7.15 1.98
N PRO A 373 16.39 6.51 3.06
CA PRO A 373 15.62 5.45 3.71
C PRO A 373 14.32 5.92 4.39
N ALA A 374 14.15 7.23 4.64
CA ALA A 374 12.98 7.79 5.31
C ALA A 374 11.79 8.09 4.36
N LYS A 375 11.96 7.81 3.05
CA LYS A 375 10.98 8.11 2.02
C LYS A 375 10.56 6.86 1.27
N GLU A 376 9.36 6.37 1.49
CA GLU A 376 8.88 5.13 0.88
C GLU A 376 8.01 5.36 -0.36
N HIS A 377 7.39 6.54 -0.48
CA HIS A 377 6.43 6.85 -1.54
C HIS A 377 6.66 8.23 -2.17
N ILE A 378 6.58 8.28 -3.50
CA ILE A 378 6.55 9.52 -4.27
C ILE A 378 5.48 9.51 -5.35
N SER A 379 4.68 10.56 -5.42
CA SER A 379 3.70 10.79 -6.49
C SER A 379 4.24 11.79 -7.51
N ILE A 380 4.24 11.42 -8.78
CA ILE A 380 4.66 12.25 -9.91
C ILE A 380 3.41 12.70 -10.66
N LEU A 381 3.13 14.00 -10.55
CA LEU A 381 2.01 14.68 -11.16
C LEU A 381 2.42 15.37 -12.45
N GLY A 382 1.45 15.60 -13.32
CA GLY A 382 1.62 16.44 -14.50
C GLY A 382 0.39 16.39 -15.38
N GLU A 383 0.23 17.37 -16.26
CA GLU A 383 -0.89 17.40 -17.21
C GLU A 383 -0.89 16.18 -18.17
N PHE A 384 -1.99 16.00 -18.90
CA PHE A 384 -2.01 15.03 -19.99
C PHE A 384 -0.90 15.30 -21.02
N GLY A 385 -0.21 14.24 -21.44
CA GLY A 385 0.82 14.33 -22.48
C GLY A 385 2.18 14.86 -22.03
N THR A 386 2.40 15.09 -20.73
CA THR A 386 3.70 15.52 -20.16
C THR A 386 4.75 14.41 -20.10
N GLY A 387 4.45 13.18 -20.52
CA GLY A 387 5.46 12.11 -20.59
C GLY A 387 5.63 11.28 -19.33
N LYS A 388 4.69 11.30 -18.37
CA LYS A 388 4.69 10.44 -17.16
C LYS A 388 5.00 8.96 -17.43
N THR A 389 4.28 8.33 -18.36
CA THR A 389 4.52 6.94 -18.79
C THR A 389 5.91 6.75 -19.40
N TRP A 390 6.42 7.74 -20.16
CA TRP A 390 7.76 7.69 -20.72
C TRP A 390 8.82 7.77 -19.63
N PHE A 391 8.64 8.64 -18.64
CA PHE A 391 9.49 8.71 -17.44
C PHE A 391 9.49 7.37 -16.70
N ALA A 392 8.32 6.80 -16.41
CA ALA A 392 8.19 5.52 -15.69
C ALA A 392 8.96 4.39 -16.38
N LEU A 393 8.78 4.23 -17.70
CA LEU A 393 9.48 3.22 -18.50
C LEU A 393 10.98 3.52 -18.65
N HIS A 394 11.35 4.79 -18.85
CA HIS A 394 12.76 5.20 -18.97
C HIS A 394 13.52 4.92 -17.68
N TYR A 395 13.00 5.39 -16.54
CA TYR A 395 13.64 5.22 -15.25
C TYR A 395 13.75 3.73 -14.88
N ALA A 396 12.68 2.95 -15.10
CA ALA A 396 12.72 1.50 -14.94
C ALA A 396 13.79 0.83 -15.81
N TRP A 397 13.96 1.27 -17.05
CA TRP A 397 15.00 0.75 -17.94
C TRP A 397 16.40 1.10 -17.44
N VAL A 398 16.65 2.34 -17.00
CA VAL A 398 17.94 2.76 -16.41
C VAL A 398 18.26 1.90 -15.19
N THR A 399 17.29 1.71 -14.28
CA THR A 399 17.46 0.86 -13.09
C THR A 399 17.70 -0.60 -13.48
N LEU A 400 17.03 -1.11 -14.51
CA LEU A 400 17.29 -2.46 -15.05
C LEU A 400 18.72 -2.60 -15.61
N GLN A 401 19.24 -1.58 -16.29
CA GLN A 401 20.64 -1.62 -16.77
C GLN A 401 21.62 -1.66 -15.60
N ARG A 402 21.38 -0.84 -14.55
CA ARG A 402 22.17 -0.87 -13.31
C ARG A 402 22.09 -2.23 -12.63
N TYR A 403 20.90 -2.85 -12.59
CA TYR A 403 20.67 -4.18 -12.04
C TYR A 403 21.49 -5.25 -12.77
N ARG A 404 21.44 -5.27 -14.11
CA ARG A 404 22.19 -6.24 -14.93
C ARG A 404 23.70 -6.03 -14.84
N ASP A 405 24.17 -4.79 -14.75
CA ASP A 405 25.60 -4.50 -14.55
C ASP A 405 26.08 -4.98 -13.17
N ALA A 406 25.30 -4.73 -12.11
CA ALA A 406 25.59 -5.22 -10.76
C ALA A 406 25.64 -6.76 -10.71
N GLN A 407 24.67 -7.43 -11.36
CA GLN A 407 24.64 -8.89 -11.47
C GLN A 407 25.87 -9.45 -12.18
N LYS A 408 26.33 -8.81 -13.28
CA LYS A 408 27.55 -9.22 -14.00
C LYS A 408 28.82 -9.01 -13.19
N ARG A 409 28.87 -7.94 -12.40
CA ARG A 409 30.04 -7.60 -11.56
C ARG A 409 30.04 -8.34 -10.22
N GLY A 410 28.94 -9.00 -9.85
CA GLY A 410 28.79 -9.65 -8.55
C GLY A 410 28.80 -8.66 -7.39
N THR A 411 28.24 -7.46 -7.60
CA THR A 411 28.05 -6.46 -6.55
C THR A 411 26.63 -6.50 -6.00
N GLU A 412 26.37 -5.75 -4.93
CA GLU A 412 25.04 -5.60 -4.35
C GLU A 412 24.03 -5.17 -5.41
N LEU A 413 22.92 -5.91 -5.51
CA LEU A 413 21.92 -5.65 -6.53
C LEU A 413 21.08 -4.42 -6.14
N PRO A 414 20.89 -3.44 -7.05
CA PRO A 414 19.92 -2.39 -6.83
C PRO A 414 18.50 -2.96 -6.84
N ARG A 415 17.54 -2.13 -6.48
CA ARG A 415 16.11 -2.49 -6.50
C ARG A 415 15.67 -2.90 -7.91
N LEU A 416 14.96 -4.01 -8.00
CA LEU A 416 14.39 -4.50 -9.25
C LEU A 416 13.14 -3.66 -9.62
N PRO A 417 13.09 -3.03 -10.80
CA PRO A 417 12.00 -2.12 -11.17
C PRO A 417 10.79 -2.88 -11.75
N LEU A 418 9.61 -2.72 -11.14
CA LEU A 418 8.33 -3.27 -11.59
C LEU A 418 7.41 -2.13 -12.05
N VAL A 419 7.19 -2.00 -13.36
CA VAL A 419 6.26 -1.04 -13.96
C VAL A 419 4.91 -1.70 -14.12
N ILE A 420 3.91 -1.13 -13.45
CA ILE A 420 2.56 -1.67 -13.36
C ILE A 420 1.61 -0.65 -13.99
N PRO A 421 1.20 -0.86 -15.25
CA PRO A 421 0.23 0.01 -15.92
C PRO A 421 -1.15 -0.17 -15.29
N LEU A 422 -1.59 0.80 -14.51
CA LEU A 422 -2.81 0.69 -13.70
C LEU A 422 -4.10 0.63 -14.53
N ARG A 423 -4.06 1.11 -15.78
CA ARG A 423 -5.12 0.97 -16.79
C ARG A 423 -5.58 -0.47 -17.00
N ASP A 424 -4.64 -1.41 -16.99
CA ASP A 424 -4.94 -2.83 -17.26
C ASP A 424 -5.73 -3.46 -16.09
N TYR A 425 -5.77 -2.77 -14.95
CA TYR A 425 -6.31 -3.23 -13.68
C TYR A 425 -7.49 -2.39 -13.17
N ALA A 426 -8.12 -1.59 -14.02
CA ALA A 426 -9.26 -0.74 -13.65
C ALA A 426 -10.49 -1.49 -13.07
N LYS A 427 -10.51 -2.83 -13.14
CA LYS A 427 -11.55 -3.69 -12.55
C LYS A 427 -11.11 -4.42 -11.28
N ALA A 428 -9.85 -4.29 -10.87
CA ALA A 428 -9.33 -4.99 -9.71
C ALA A 428 -9.88 -4.35 -8.43
N VAL A 429 -10.52 -5.16 -7.58
CA VAL A 429 -11.13 -4.71 -6.33
C VAL A 429 -10.11 -4.61 -5.19
N SER A 430 -8.95 -5.26 -5.33
CA SER A 430 -7.87 -5.27 -4.33
C SER A 430 -6.48 -5.27 -4.95
N VAL A 431 -5.50 -4.77 -4.19
CA VAL A 431 -4.07 -4.81 -4.58
C VAL A 431 -3.55 -6.22 -4.78
N GLU A 432 -3.98 -7.16 -3.94
CA GLU A 432 -3.59 -8.57 -4.07
C GLU A 432 -4.04 -9.14 -5.43
N SER A 433 -5.24 -8.76 -5.90
CA SER A 433 -5.75 -9.18 -7.21
C SER A 433 -4.92 -8.58 -8.35
N LEU A 434 -4.54 -7.30 -8.23
CA LEU A 434 -3.69 -6.60 -9.20
C LEU A 434 -2.33 -7.31 -9.33
N PHE A 435 -1.67 -7.60 -8.21
CA PHE A 435 -0.37 -8.28 -8.23
C PHE A 435 -0.48 -9.74 -8.65
N SER A 436 -1.57 -10.42 -8.29
CA SER A 436 -1.81 -11.80 -8.73
C SER A 436 -1.97 -11.88 -10.25
N GLU A 437 -2.69 -10.93 -10.85
CA GLU A 437 -2.82 -10.84 -12.31
C GLU A 437 -1.46 -10.49 -12.96
N PHE A 438 -0.74 -9.51 -12.42
CA PHE A 438 0.58 -9.10 -12.89
C PHE A 438 1.60 -10.25 -12.87
N PHE A 439 1.79 -10.90 -11.70
CA PHE A 439 2.79 -11.94 -11.52
C PHE A 439 2.38 -13.24 -12.21
N PHE A 440 1.17 -13.76 -11.97
CA PHE A 440 0.85 -15.14 -12.36
C PHE A 440 0.24 -15.26 -13.76
N ARG A 441 -0.42 -14.22 -14.27
CA ARG A 441 -1.13 -14.28 -15.56
C ARG A 441 -0.42 -13.54 -16.66
N GLN A 442 -0.05 -12.27 -16.44
CA GLN A 442 0.57 -11.44 -17.46
C GLN A 442 2.01 -11.86 -17.73
N TYR A 443 2.85 -11.90 -16.69
CA TYR A 443 4.28 -12.16 -16.83
C TYR A 443 4.72 -13.56 -16.40
N LYS A 444 3.82 -14.33 -15.75
CA LYS A 444 4.07 -15.72 -15.28
C LYS A 444 5.35 -15.85 -14.47
N ILE A 445 5.61 -14.88 -13.61
CA ILE A 445 6.71 -14.86 -12.67
C ILE A 445 6.45 -15.98 -11.64
N PRO A 446 7.37 -16.94 -11.46
CA PRO A 446 7.18 -18.11 -10.62
C PRO A 446 7.37 -17.74 -9.14
N LEU A 447 6.48 -16.91 -8.58
CA LEU A 447 6.43 -16.68 -7.14
C LEU A 447 5.63 -17.79 -6.45
N PRO A 448 5.99 -18.20 -5.23
CA PRO A 448 5.27 -19.27 -4.54
C PRO A 448 3.90 -18.79 -4.03
N HIS A 449 3.77 -17.52 -3.59
CA HIS A 449 2.51 -16.89 -3.16
C HIS A 449 2.68 -15.36 -3.06
N TYR A 450 1.58 -14.64 -2.81
CA TYR A 450 1.57 -13.18 -2.68
C TYR A 450 2.47 -12.67 -1.53
N ASP A 451 2.59 -13.38 -0.41
CA ASP A 451 3.44 -12.93 0.69
C ASP A 451 4.93 -12.93 0.33
N ALA A 452 5.36 -13.74 -0.65
CA ALA A 452 6.72 -13.65 -1.20
C ALA A 452 6.98 -12.29 -1.83
N PHE A 453 6.01 -11.74 -2.57
CA PHE A 453 6.09 -10.37 -3.07
C PHE A 453 6.15 -9.35 -1.92
N VAL A 454 5.29 -9.49 -0.91
CA VAL A 454 5.27 -8.57 0.25
C VAL A 454 6.62 -8.59 0.96
N GLN A 455 7.22 -9.78 1.13
CA GLN A 455 8.53 -9.94 1.75
C GLN A 455 9.64 -9.33 0.89
N LEU A 456 9.67 -9.53 -0.42
CA LEU A 456 10.62 -8.88 -1.34
C LEU A 456 10.52 -7.35 -1.27
N ASN A 457 9.30 -6.81 -1.19
CA ASN A 457 9.07 -5.38 -1.06
C ASN A 457 9.59 -4.84 0.29
N ARG A 458 9.29 -5.52 1.41
CA ARG A 458 9.79 -5.16 2.75
C ARG A 458 11.31 -5.23 2.89
N MET A 459 11.93 -6.22 2.26
CA MET A 459 13.40 -6.34 2.21
C MET A 459 14.06 -5.27 1.33
N GLY A 460 13.26 -4.43 0.67
CA GLY A 460 13.76 -3.36 -0.19
C GLY A 460 14.39 -3.89 -1.47
N LYS A 461 13.95 -5.04 -1.98
CA LYS A 461 14.44 -5.64 -3.24
C LYS A 461 13.72 -5.11 -4.47
N LEU A 462 12.57 -4.48 -4.28
CA LEU A 462 11.71 -3.99 -5.37
C LEU A 462 11.65 -2.46 -5.40
N LEU A 463 11.50 -1.93 -6.60
CA LEU A 463 11.05 -0.57 -6.90
C LEU A 463 9.73 -0.67 -7.66
N LEU A 464 8.63 -0.29 -7.03
CA LEU A 464 7.30 -0.38 -7.63
C LEU A 464 6.98 0.94 -8.33
N ILE A 465 6.58 0.88 -9.60
CA ILE A 465 6.24 2.04 -10.42
C ILE A 465 4.83 1.84 -10.96
N PHE A 466 3.86 2.44 -10.28
CA PHE A 466 2.47 2.44 -10.69
C PHE A 466 2.22 3.57 -11.69
N ASP A 467 1.91 3.22 -12.95
CA ASP A 467 1.73 4.19 -14.02
C ASP A 467 0.24 4.38 -14.36
N GLY A 468 -0.21 5.64 -14.41
CA GLY A 468 -1.56 6.00 -14.88
C GLY A 468 -2.65 5.78 -13.82
N PHE A 469 -2.47 6.30 -12.62
CA PHE A 469 -3.47 6.20 -11.55
C PHE A 469 -4.85 6.76 -11.93
N ASP A 470 -4.87 7.84 -12.70
CA ASP A 470 -6.10 8.44 -13.23
C ASP A 470 -6.88 7.51 -14.19
N GLU A 471 -6.25 6.43 -14.66
CA GLU A 471 -6.85 5.45 -15.57
C GLU A 471 -7.54 4.28 -14.82
N MET A 472 -7.45 4.22 -13.48
CA MET A 472 -8.11 3.19 -12.66
C MET A 472 -9.58 3.45 -12.36
N ALA A 473 -9.95 4.71 -12.16
CA ALA A 473 -11.32 5.09 -11.80
C ALA A 473 -12.05 5.63 -13.04
N ALA A 474 -13.35 5.32 -13.16
CA ALA A 474 -14.18 6.06 -14.10
C ALA A 474 -14.15 7.56 -13.69
N ARG A 475 -13.99 8.47 -14.66
CA ARG A 475 -13.71 9.92 -14.47
C ARG A 475 -14.67 10.71 -13.56
N VAL A 476 -15.65 10.08 -12.92
CA VAL A 476 -16.75 10.74 -12.20
C VAL A 476 -16.85 10.31 -10.72
N ASP A 477 -16.15 9.26 -10.25
CA ASP A 477 -16.23 8.81 -8.85
C ASP A 477 -14.96 9.15 -8.04
N ARG A 478 -15.00 10.29 -7.33
CA ARG A 478 -13.93 10.74 -6.42
C ARG A 478 -13.71 9.76 -5.27
N GLN A 479 -14.76 9.09 -4.79
CA GLN A 479 -14.64 8.17 -3.66
C GLN A 479 -13.96 6.86 -4.10
N GLU A 480 -14.31 6.34 -5.27
CA GLU A 480 -13.64 5.18 -5.87
C GLU A 480 -12.15 5.46 -6.10
N MET A 481 -11.80 6.64 -6.63
CA MET A 481 -10.41 7.07 -6.77
C MET A 481 -9.69 7.11 -5.41
N ILE A 482 -10.29 7.71 -4.38
CA ILE A 482 -9.70 7.72 -3.03
C ILE A 482 -9.51 6.29 -2.51
N ASN A 483 -10.50 5.42 -2.65
CA ASN A 483 -10.41 4.02 -2.22
C ASN A 483 -9.29 3.27 -2.96
N ASN A 484 -9.17 3.46 -4.27
CA ASN A 484 -8.10 2.86 -5.08
C ASN A 484 -6.71 3.35 -4.64
N PHE A 485 -6.58 4.64 -4.32
CA PHE A 485 -5.34 5.17 -3.76
C PHE A 485 -4.99 4.51 -2.43
N TRP A 486 -5.98 4.33 -1.54
CA TRP A 486 -5.79 3.65 -0.25
C TRP A 486 -5.42 2.19 -0.39
N GLU A 487 -6.05 1.50 -1.33
CA GLU A 487 -5.66 0.13 -1.66
C GLU A 487 -4.18 0.10 -2.06
N LEU A 488 -3.74 0.92 -3.02
CA LEU A 488 -2.34 0.99 -3.44
C LEU A 488 -1.40 1.39 -2.29
N ALA A 489 -1.81 2.29 -1.40
CA ALA A 489 -1.01 2.73 -0.27
C ALA A 489 -0.67 1.59 0.70
N LYS A 490 -1.43 0.48 0.73
CA LYS A 490 -1.12 -0.70 1.56
C LYS A 490 0.21 -1.37 1.20
N VAL A 491 0.76 -1.14 0.00
CA VAL A 491 2.09 -1.64 -0.37
C VAL A 491 3.23 -0.78 0.16
N VAL A 492 2.93 0.42 0.67
CA VAL A 492 3.90 1.34 1.24
C VAL A 492 4.16 0.90 2.68
N VAL A 493 5.16 0.04 2.83
CA VAL A 493 5.63 -0.50 4.11
C VAL A 493 7.09 -0.10 4.34
N PRO A 494 7.60 -0.13 5.58
CA PRO A 494 9.02 0.13 5.82
C PRO A 494 9.92 -0.70 4.90
N GLY A 495 10.85 -0.03 4.23
CA GLY A 495 11.75 -0.63 3.23
C GLY A 495 11.25 -0.61 1.79
N ALA A 496 9.96 -0.34 1.55
CA ALA A 496 9.40 -0.22 0.20
C ALA A 496 9.84 1.08 -0.49
N LYS A 497 9.83 1.05 -1.84
CA LYS A 497 10.02 2.23 -2.69
C LYS A 497 8.96 2.21 -3.78
N VAL A 498 8.05 3.18 -3.74
CA VAL A 498 6.88 3.25 -4.60
C VAL A 498 6.84 4.61 -5.31
N ILE A 499 6.77 4.56 -6.65
CA ILE A 499 6.52 5.69 -7.52
C ILE A 499 5.09 5.56 -8.06
N LEU A 500 4.29 6.61 -7.96
CA LEU A 500 2.93 6.67 -8.51
C LEU A 500 2.83 7.81 -9.51
N THR A 501 2.44 7.54 -10.75
CA THR A 501 2.17 8.61 -11.74
C THR A 501 0.67 8.92 -11.80
N CYS A 502 0.32 10.21 -11.84
CA CYS A 502 -1.08 10.65 -11.93
C CYS A 502 -1.20 11.98 -12.69
N ARG A 503 -2.38 12.26 -13.25
CA ARG A 503 -2.71 13.60 -13.73
C ARG A 503 -2.94 14.56 -12.55
N THR A 504 -2.40 15.78 -12.65
CA THR A 504 -2.51 16.79 -11.59
C THR A 504 -3.98 17.04 -11.20
N GLU A 505 -4.89 17.11 -12.18
CA GLU A 505 -6.31 17.38 -11.96
C GLU A 505 -7.12 16.21 -11.38
N HIS A 506 -6.58 14.99 -11.43
CA HIS A 506 -7.22 13.79 -10.90
C HIS A 506 -6.55 13.30 -9.61
N PHE A 507 -5.52 13.99 -9.11
CA PHE A 507 -4.89 13.59 -7.86
C PHE A 507 -5.80 13.99 -6.70
N PRO A 508 -6.16 13.06 -5.79
CA PRO A 508 -6.98 13.41 -4.63
C PRO A 508 -6.26 14.48 -3.82
N GLU A 509 -6.95 15.59 -3.52
CA GLU A 509 -6.37 16.71 -2.76
C GLU A 509 -5.68 16.18 -1.51
N ALA A 510 -4.35 16.29 -1.49
CA ALA A 510 -3.49 15.61 -0.53
C ALA A 510 -3.70 16.07 0.93
N LYS A 511 -4.61 17.01 1.21
CA LYS A 511 -4.92 17.49 2.56
C LYS A 511 -5.65 16.44 3.40
N GLU A 512 -6.56 15.67 2.82
CA GLU A 512 -7.26 14.57 3.51
C GLU A 512 -6.43 13.28 3.49
N GLY A 513 -5.85 12.95 2.33
CA GLY A 513 -5.01 11.77 2.15
C GLY A 513 -3.75 11.76 3.03
N ARG A 514 -2.95 12.85 3.07
CA ARG A 514 -1.71 12.88 3.87
C ARG A 514 -1.95 12.81 5.38
N ALA A 515 -3.02 13.45 5.86
CA ALA A 515 -3.36 13.45 7.29
C ALA A 515 -3.83 12.06 7.75
N LEU A 516 -4.65 11.40 6.94
CA LEU A 516 -5.09 10.04 7.20
C LEU A 516 -3.96 9.02 6.98
N LEU A 517 -3.09 9.22 5.99
CA LEU A 517 -1.99 8.29 5.67
C LEU A 517 -0.98 8.30 6.82
N ASN A 518 -0.60 9.50 7.28
CA ASN A 518 0.26 9.63 8.45
C ASN A 518 -0.43 9.04 9.70
N ALA A 519 -1.75 9.17 9.85
CA ALA A 519 -2.49 8.64 11.00
C ALA A 519 -2.66 7.11 10.99
N GLU A 520 -2.95 6.50 9.83
CA GLU A 520 -3.14 5.06 9.66
C GLU A 520 -1.79 4.34 9.63
N LEU A 521 -0.77 4.94 9.00
CA LEU A 521 0.60 4.46 9.09
C LEU A 521 1.13 4.58 10.51
N CYS A 522 0.93 5.70 11.22
CA CYS A 522 1.20 5.81 12.68
C CYS A 522 0.60 4.66 13.48
N ALA A 523 -0.63 4.23 13.16
CA ALA A 523 -1.31 3.15 13.86
C ALA A 523 -0.68 1.78 13.56
N SER A 524 -0.15 1.58 12.35
CA SER A 524 0.50 0.34 11.92
C SER A 524 2.00 0.25 12.26
N THR A 525 2.72 1.39 12.30
CA THR A 525 4.15 1.51 12.62
C THR A 525 4.42 1.81 14.09
N ALA A 526 3.39 1.96 14.94
CA ALA A 526 3.57 2.11 16.39
C ALA A 526 4.40 0.98 17.06
N ASN A 527 4.57 -0.17 16.38
CA ASN A 527 5.42 -1.28 16.83
C ASN A 527 6.83 -1.29 16.21
N LEU A 528 7.12 -0.47 15.18
CA LEU A 528 8.36 -0.48 14.42
C LEU A 528 8.75 0.95 14.02
N THR A 529 9.67 1.54 14.80
CA THR A 529 10.37 2.83 14.58
C THR A 529 9.50 4.10 14.53
N GLY A 530 10.00 5.17 15.14
CA GLY A 530 9.22 6.35 15.56
C GLY A 530 8.91 7.42 14.50
N GLU A 531 8.99 7.12 13.20
CA GLU A 531 8.69 8.09 12.14
C GLU A 531 7.63 7.57 11.15
N THR A 532 6.71 8.44 10.74
CA THR A 532 5.66 8.15 9.75
C THR A 532 6.22 8.17 8.33
N PRO A 533 5.81 7.25 7.44
CA PRO A 533 6.18 7.30 6.03
C PRO A 533 5.84 8.65 5.42
N GLN A 534 6.81 9.29 4.78
CA GLN A 534 6.63 10.63 4.23
C GLN A 534 6.26 10.57 2.76
N PHE A 535 5.05 11.03 2.44
CA PHE A 535 4.56 11.12 1.06
C PHE A 535 5.11 12.35 0.37
N GLU A 536 5.86 12.14 -0.70
CA GLU A 536 6.37 13.21 -1.54
C GLU A 536 5.51 13.39 -2.78
N VAL A 537 5.38 14.64 -3.23
CA VAL A 537 4.67 14.97 -4.48
C VAL A 537 5.59 15.84 -5.31
N LEU A 538 5.82 15.41 -6.56
CA LEU A 538 6.52 16.17 -7.58
C LEU A 538 5.55 16.52 -8.70
N GLU A 539 5.69 17.70 -9.26
CA GLU A 539 4.99 18.11 -10.46
C GLU A 539 5.98 18.24 -11.62
N LEU A 540 5.74 17.51 -12.71
CA LEU A 540 6.53 17.58 -13.93
C LEU A 540 6.31 18.92 -14.62
N GLU A 541 7.42 19.54 -15.04
CA GLU A 541 7.37 20.71 -15.90
C GLU A 541 7.01 20.31 -17.34
N LYS A 542 6.60 21.31 -18.11
CA LYS A 542 6.49 21.18 -19.57
C LYS A 542 7.88 21.36 -20.18
N PHE A 543 8.06 20.92 -21.43
CA PHE A 543 9.34 21.14 -22.11
C PHE A 543 9.66 22.62 -22.25
N ASN A 544 10.92 22.94 -21.96
CA ASN A 544 11.55 24.19 -22.37
C ASN A 544 11.94 24.13 -23.85
N ASP A 545 12.36 25.26 -24.40
CA ASP A 545 12.58 25.41 -25.83
C ASP A 545 13.76 24.54 -26.31
N GLU A 546 14.78 24.35 -25.47
CA GLU A 546 15.94 23.47 -25.74
C GLU A 546 15.53 22.00 -25.82
N GLN A 547 14.70 21.54 -24.88
CA GLN A 547 14.14 20.18 -24.86
C GLN A 547 13.23 19.93 -26.06
N ILE A 548 12.42 20.91 -26.48
CA ILE A 548 11.60 20.83 -27.70
C ILE A 548 12.48 20.62 -28.91
N GLN A 549 13.52 21.44 -29.07
CA GLN A 549 14.48 21.32 -30.16
C GLN A 549 15.15 19.94 -30.17
N GLN A 550 15.57 19.45 -29.00
CA GLN A 550 16.17 18.13 -28.86
C GLN A 550 15.21 17.02 -29.30
N VAL A 551 13.97 16.99 -28.79
CA VAL A 551 12.98 15.96 -29.17
C VAL A 551 12.69 15.99 -30.67
N LEU A 552 12.50 17.18 -31.25
CA LEU A 552 12.25 17.35 -32.68
C LEU A 552 13.44 16.85 -33.53
N SER A 553 14.68 17.12 -33.10
CA SER A 553 15.88 16.68 -33.80
C SER A 553 16.02 15.15 -33.89
N HIS A 554 15.43 14.40 -32.95
CA HIS A 554 15.39 12.94 -33.00
C HIS A 554 14.40 12.37 -34.04
N GLN A 555 13.56 13.21 -34.63
CA GLN A 555 12.42 12.77 -35.45
C GLN A 555 12.35 13.45 -36.81
N ALA A 556 12.96 14.64 -36.97
CA ALA A 556 12.83 15.46 -38.17
C ALA A 556 14.18 16.05 -38.62
N ALA A 557 14.23 16.46 -39.89
CA ALA A 557 15.37 17.18 -40.44
C ALA A 557 15.50 18.59 -39.84
N SER A 558 16.70 19.15 -39.83
CA SER A 558 16.99 20.47 -39.25
C SER A 558 16.08 21.59 -39.76
N THR A 559 15.77 21.58 -41.06
CA THR A 559 14.85 22.54 -41.69
C THR A 559 13.46 22.50 -41.08
N THR A 560 12.94 21.31 -40.80
CA THR A 560 11.64 21.12 -40.15
C THR A 560 11.67 21.57 -38.70
N VAL A 561 12.76 21.30 -37.98
CA VAL A 561 12.92 21.77 -36.59
C VAL A 561 12.90 23.30 -36.55
N GLU A 562 13.61 23.97 -37.46
CA GLU A 562 13.61 25.43 -37.57
C GLU A 562 12.22 26.01 -37.81
N ILE A 563 11.40 25.38 -38.66
CA ILE A 563 10.01 25.79 -38.92
C ILE A 563 9.17 25.72 -37.65
N VAL A 564 9.26 24.62 -36.89
CA VAL A 564 8.49 24.45 -35.66
C VAL A 564 8.96 25.42 -34.58
N MET A 565 10.28 25.57 -34.42
CA MET A 565 10.87 26.49 -33.44
C MET A 565 10.60 27.97 -33.76
N GLY A 566 10.47 28.32 -35.04
CA GLY A 566 10.16 29.67 -35.50
C GLY A 566 8.69 30.08 -35.37
N ASN A 567 7.79 29.16 -35.02
CA ASN A 567 6.36 29.42 -34.88
C ASN A 567 5.93 29.37 -33.40
N PRO A 568 5.59 30.52 -32.78
CA PRO A 568 5.20 30.57 -31.36
C PRO A 568 4.02 29.68 -30.98
N GLN A 569 3.05 29.50 -31.90
CA GLN A 569 1.88 28.65 -31.65
C GLN A 569 2.27 27.17 -31.63
N LEU A 570 3.13 26.74 -32.56
CA LEU A 570 3.62 25.35 -32.56
C LEU A 570 4.53 25.07 -31.37
N LEU A 571 5.35 26.04 -30.99
CA LEU A 571 6.24 25.93 -29.84
C LEU A 571 5.45 25.76 -28.53
N ASP A 572 4.38 26.52 -28.33
CA ASP A 572 3.48 26.36 -27.16
C ASP A 572 2.84 24.96 -27.11
N LEU A 573 2.40 24.45 -28.25
CA LEU A 573 1.87 23.09 -28.36
C LEU A 573 2.95 22.03 -28.08
N ALA A 574 4.15 22.22 -28.62
CA ALA A 574 5.29 21.31 -28.49
C ALA A 574 5.85 21.21 -27.07
N ARG A 575 5.49 22.15 -26.18
CA ARG A 575 5.79 22.04 -24.74
C ARG A 575 5.26 20.75 -24.11
N ARG A 576 4.27 20.09 -24.73
CA ARG A 576 3.79 18.76 -24.38
C ARG A 576 4.44 17.69 -25.27
N PRO A 577 5.23 16.75 -24.73
CA PRO A 577 5.90 15.71 -25.53
C PRO A 577 4.99 14.96 -26.51
N VAL A 578 3.74 14.66 -26.13
CA VAL A 578 2.78 13.96 -27.00
C VAL A 578 2.46 14.75 -28.28
N MET A 579 2.54 16.08 -28.23
CA MET A 579 2.23 16.94 -29.35
C MET A 579 3.34 16.97 -30.38
N THR A 580 4.58 16.64 -30.02
CA THR A 580 5.70 16.71 -30.96
C THR A 580 5.50 15.78 -32.15
N GLU A 581 5.05 14.53 -31.92
CA GLU A 581 4.74 13.59 -33.01
C GLU A 581 3.55 14.06 -33.85
N LEU A 582 2.51 14.61 -33.20
CA LEU A 582 1.31 15.11 -33.88
C LEU A 582 1.60 16.35 -34.74
N ILE A 583 2.46 17.26 -34.25
CA ILE A 583 2.90 18.43 -34.99
C ILE A 583 3.65 17.98 -36.24
N LEU A 584 4.60 17.06 -36.11
CA LEU A 584 5.37 16.54 -37.25
C LEU A 584 4.49 15.90 -38.32
N GLU A 585 3.44 15.21 -37.88
CA GLU A 585 2.44 14.62 -38.79
C GLU A 585 1.56 15.67 -39.47
N ALA A 586 1.19 16.73 -38.75
CA ALA A 586 0.34 17.80 -39.23
C ALA A 586 1.09 18.86 -40.08
N LEU A 587 2.43 18.82 -40.11
CA LEU A 587 3.26 19.82 -40.79
C LEU A 587 2.84 20.15 -42.23
N PRO A 588 2.49 19.18 -43.11
CA PRO A 588 2.11 19.50 -44.48
C PRO A 588 0.88 20.41 -44.57
N ASP A 589 -0.07 20.26 -43.65
CA ASP A 589 -1.25 21.13 -43.56
C ASP A 589 -0.92 22.51 -43.00
N ILE A 590 0.03 22.56 -42.06
CA ILE A 590 0.48 23.79 -41.40
C ILE A 590 1.31 24.65 -42.36
N GLU A 591 2.23 24.05 -43.12
CA GLU A 591 3.01 24.71 -44.17
C GLU A 591 2.10 25.23 -45.30
N ALA A 592 0.96 24.58 -45.55
CA ALA A 592 -0.07 25.05 -46.47
C ALA A 592 -0.89 26.25 -45.93
N GLY A 593 -0.55 26.81 -44.76
CA GLY A 593 -1.16 28.00 -44.19
C GLY A 593 -2.49 27.75 -43.47
N LYS A 594 -2.80 26.48 -43.11
CA LYS A 594 -4.03 26.18 -42.35
C LYS A 594 -3.92 26.66 -40.90
N PRO A 595 -5.06 26.98 -40.26
CA PRO A 595 -5.05 27.46 -38.87
C PRO A 595 -4.49 26.42 -37.90
N VAL A 596 -3.74 26.89 -36.90
CA VAL A 596 -3.03 26.07 -35.91
C VAL A 596 -3.66 26.26 -34.53
N ASP A 597 -4.17 25.17 -33.97
CA ASP A 597 -4.58 25.02 -32.57
C ASP A 597 -4.51 23.53 -32.17
N MET A 598 -4.60 23.20 -30.87
CA MET A 598 -4.53 21.81 -30.38
C MET A 598 -5.48 20.87 -31.14
N SER A 599 -6.73 21.28 -31.30
CA SER A 599 -7.80 20.45 -31.89
C SER A 599 -7.54 20.21 -33.38
N ARG A 600 -7.08 21.25 -34.09
CA ARG A 600 -6.74 21.18 -35.52
C ARG A 600 -5.49 20.39 -35.79
N VAL A 601 -4.42 20.56 -35.00
CA VAL A 601 -3.21 19.75 -35.10
C VAL A 601 -3.56 18.27 -34.89
N TYR A 602 -4.40 17.96 -33.91
CA TYR A 602 -4.88 16.60 -33.69
C TYR A 602 -5.66 16.07 -34.89
N LEU A 603 -6.60 16.87 -35.44
CA LEU A 603 -7.39 16.51 -36.61
C LEU A 603 -6.51 16.22 -37.84
N TYR A 604 -5.54 17.09 -38.14
CA TYR A 604 -4.63 16.92 -39.27
C TYR A 604 -3.77 15.68 -39.09
N ALA A 605 -3.21 15.48 -37.90
CA ALA A 605 -2.37 14.34 -37.59
C ALA A 605 -3.13 13.01 -37.70
N VAL A 606 -4.34 12.93 -37.14
CA VAL A 606 -5.19 11.73 -37.23
C VAL A 606 -5.57 11.46 -38.68
N ARG A 607 -5.93 12.48 -39.45
CA ARG A 607 -6.28 12.30 -40.87
C ARG A 607 -5.11 11.72 -41.67
N HIS A 608 -3.90 12.27 -41.54
CA HIS A 608 -2.72 11.75 -42.24
C HIS A 608 -2.33 10.34 -41.77
N LYS A 609 -2.43 10.07 -40.47
CA LYS A 609 -2.20 8.73 -39.93
C LYS A 609 -3.18 7.70 -40.50
N MET A 610 -4.46 8.06 -40.57
CA MET A 610 -5.48 7.22 -41.20
C MET A 610 -5.21 7.00 -42.70
N GLU A 611 -4.85 8.05 -43.44
CA GLU A 611 -4.51 7.95 -44.87
C GLU A 611 -3.30 7.02 -45.10
N ARG A 612 -2.29 7.07 -44.23
CA ARG A 612 -1.13 6.17 -44.28
C ARG A 612 -1.49 4.73 -43.93
N ASP A 613 -2.28 4.50 -42.89
CA ASP A 613 -2.71 3.15 -42.48
C ASP A 613 -3.58 2.47 -43.55
N ILE A 614 -4.37 3.25 -44.29
CA ILE A 614 -5.16 2.79 -45.45
C ILE A 614 -4.24 2.45 -46.63
N LYS A 615 -3.26 3.32 -46.96
CA LYS A 615 -2.28 3.06 -48.03
C LYS A 615 -1.35 1.88 -47.73
N ALA A 616 -1.12 1.56 -46.46
CA ALA A 616 -0.28 0.45 -46.01
C ALA A 616 -1.04 -0.88 -45.84
N GLU A 617 -2.29 -0.99 -46.31
CA GLU A 617 -3.18 -2.17 -46.20
C GLU A 617 -3.36 -2.70 -44.75
N ARG A 618 -3.16 -1.85 -43.74
CA ARG A 618 -3.19 -2.26 -42.32
C ARG A 618 -4.58 -2.19 -41.67
N THR A 619 -5.66 -1.97 -42.41
CA THR A 619 -7.02 -1.93 -41.82
C THR A 619 -8.12 -2.60 -42.67
N PHE A 620 -9.00 -3.34 -41.98
CA PHE A 620 -10.19 -4.05 -42.52
C PHE A 620 -11.45 -3.17 -42.68
N THR A 621 -11.38 -1.85 -42.47
CA THR A 621 -12.56 -0.96 -42.47
C THR A 621 -12.31 0.37 -43.19
N SER A 622 -13.34 0.83 -43.90
CA SER A 622 -13.31 1.98 -44.82
C SER A 622 -13.23 3.33 -44.10
N LEU A 623 -12.77 4.37 -44.83
CA LEU A 623 -12.62 5.76 -44.35
C LEU A 623 -13.93 6.32 -43.74
N THR A 624 -15.06 5.96 -44.34
CA THR A 624 -16.39 6.46 -43.98
C THR A 624 -16.85 5.92 -42.62
N ASP A 625 -16.55 4.65 -42.32
CA ASP A 625 -16.97 4.01 -41.08
C ASP A 625 -16.24 4.57 -39.86
N LYS A 626 -14.98 4.98 -40.02
CA LYS A 626 -14.17 5.55 -38.92
C LYS A 626 -14.48 7.02 -38.65
N LEU A 627 -14.79 7.80 -39.68
CA LEU A 627 -15.24 9.20 -39.52
C LEU A 627 -16.58 9.27 -38.78
N TYR A 628 -17.44 8.26 -38.93
CA TYR A 628 -18.73 8.19 -38.23
C TYR A 628 -18.60 7.97 -36.71
N PHE A 629 -17.48 7.41 -36.23
CA PHE A 629 -17.21 7.25 -34.78
C PHE A 629 -16.57 8.49 -34.13
N LEU A 630 -16.16 9.48 -34.92
CA LEU A 630 -15.47 10.69 -34.47
C LEU A 630 -16.36 11.95 -34.49
N GLY A 631 -17.58 11.85 -35.01
CA GLY A 631 -18.63 12.88 -34.89
C GLY A 631 -19.56 12.57 -33.73
#